data_AF-A0A7Y1Z7E1-F1
#
_entry.id   AF-A0A7Y1Z7E1-F1
#
_cell.length_a   1.000
_cell.length_b   1.000
_cell.length_c   1.000
_cell.angle_alpha   90.00
_cell.angle_beta   90.00
_cell.angle_gamma   90.00
#
_symmetry.space_group_name_H-M   'P 1'
#
loop_
_entity.id
_entity.type
_entity.pdbx_description
1 polymer ?
#
loop_
_entity_poly.entity_id
_entity_poly.type
_entity_poly.pdbx_seq_one_letter_code
_entity_poly.pdbx_strand_id
1 'polypeptide(L)' 'GKPEGYGDKIAKDYVSNRYHKVGDEFQEDWDYSGALEDMELLYNIGHTIANERTFPNWFEGNEFRSIRDESRKGK' A
#
# COMPACT_ATOMS: atom_id res chain seq x y z
N GLY A 1 11.45 -18.98 2.52
CA GLY A 1 11.02 -17.76 3.22
C GLY A 1 12.06 -17.35 4.25
N LYS A 2 12.00 -16.11 4.74
CA LYS A 2 12.81 -15.63 5.89
C LYS A 2 12.29 -16.27 7.20
N PRO A 3 13.12 -16.39 8.25
CA PRO A 3 12.67 -16.94 9.53
C PRO A 3 11.62 -16.04 10.19
N GLU A 4 10.84 -16.63 11.09
CA GLU A 4 9.85 -15.90 11.90
C GLU A 4 10.50 -14.71 12.62
N GLY A 5 9.82 -13.56 12.63
CA GLY A 5 10.31 -12.33 13.28
C GLY A 5 11.40 -11.57 12.51
N TYR A 6 11.86 -12.06 11.34
CA TYR A 6 12.85 -11.34 10.52
C TYR A 6 12.39 -9.93 10.15
N GLY A 7 11.14 -9.79 9.67
CA GLY A 7 10.57 -8.50 9.29
C GLY A 7 10.49 -7.52 10.46
N ASP A 8 9.98 -7.98 11.61
CA ASP A 8 9.86 -7.17 12.82
C ASP A 8 11.22 -6.65 13.31
N LYS A 9 12.26 -7.47 13.24
CA LYS A 9 13.61 -7.07 13.63
C LYS A 9 14.12 -5.93 12.75
N ILE A 10 13.98 -6.06 11.43
CA ILE A 10 14.42 -5.02 10.48
C ILE A 10 13.60 -3.75 10.65
N ALA A 11 12.28 -3.87 10.76
CA ALA A 11 11.39 -2.72 10.97
C ALA A 11 11.74 -1.96 12.26
N LYS A 12 11.96 -2.67 13.38
CA LYS A 12 12.35 -2.05 14.65
C LYS A 12 13.69 -1.33 14.56
N ASP A 13 14.69 -1.94 13.94
CA ASP A 13 16.00 -1.32 13.73
C ASP A 13 15.88 -0.05 12.87
N TYR A 14 15.17 -0.14 11.75
CA TYR A 14 14.94 0.99 10.86
C TYR A 14 14.24 2.15 11.57
N VAL A 15 13.11 1.89 12.24
CA VAL A 15 12.33 2.92 12.94
C VAL A 15 13.13 3.56 14.08
N SER A 16 13.90 2.76 14.80
CA SER A 16 14.68 3.25 15.95
C SER A 16 15.87 4.10 15.52
N ASN A 17 16.54 3.70 14.43
CA ASN A 17 17.86 4.25 14.08
C ASN A 17 17.85 5.15 12.84
N ARG A 18 16.92 4.96 11.90
CA ARG A 18 16.97 5.58 10.56
C ARG A 18 15.75 6.44 10.21
N TYR A 19 14.52 5.99 10.51
CA TYR A 19 13.29 6.70 10.10
C TYR A 19 13.30 8.19 10.50
N HIS A 20 13.12 9.08 9.51
CA HIS A 20 13.14 10.54 9.69
C HIS A 20 14.43 11.10 10.32
N LYS A 21 15.57 10.43 10.10
CA LYS A 21 16.90 10.83 10.59
C LYS A 21 17.91 10.84 9.44
N VAL A 22 19.14 11.26 9.73
CA VAL A 22 20.23 11.30 8.74
C VAL A 22 20.56 9.93 8.12
N GLY A 23 20.26 8.84 8.83
CA GLY A 23 20.43 7.48 8.31
C GLY A 23 19.27 6.98 7.43
N ASP A 24 18.28 7.82 7.14
CA ASP A 24 17.21 7.55 6.16
C ASP A 24 17.76 7.74 4.74
N GLU A 25 18.65 6.83 4.34
CA GLU A 25 19.36 6.88 3.08
C GLU A 25 19.34 5.51 2.40
N PHE A 26 19.58 5.52 1.09
CA PHE A 26 19.74 4.32 0.29
C PHE A 26 20.81 3.39 0.90
N GLN A 27 20.52 2.09 0.93
CA GLN A 27 21.48 1.06 1.31
C GLN A 27 21.60 0.04 0.19
N GLU A 28 22.84 -0.29 -0.19
CA GLU A 28 23.13 -1.23 -1.27
C GLU A 28 22.66 -2.66 -0.98
N ASP A 29 22.49 -3.02 0.29
CA ASP A 29 22.11 -4.36 0.75
C ASP A 29 20.58 -4.56 0.92
N TRP A 30 19.78 -3.56 0.57
CA TRP A 30 18.32 -3.67 0.62
C TRP A 30 17.77 -4.65 -0.42
N ASP A 31 16.81 -5.45 0.01
CA ASP A 31 16.00 -6.30 -0.86
C ASP A 31 14.79 -5.52 -1.36
N TYR A 32 14.81 -5.14 -2.64
CA TYR A 32 13.76 -4.34 -3.28
C TYR A 32 12.60 -5.16 -3.84
N SER A 33 12.60 -6.48 -3.68
CA SER A 33 11.53 -7.33 -4.23
C SER A 33 10.14 -6.89 -3.76
N GLY A 34 9.95 -6.62 -2.47
CA GLY A 34 8.68 -6.11 -1.94
C GLY A 34 8.31 -4.72 -2.47
N ALA A 35 9.28 -3.82 -2.65
CA ALA A 35 9.02 -2.50 -3.24
C ALA A 35 8.57 -2.60 -4.71
N LEU A 36 9.11 -3.56 -5.46
CA LEU A 36 8.67 -3.83 -6.84
C LEU A 36 7.25 -4.39 -6.88
N GLU A 37 6.90 -5.31 -5.97
CA GLU A 37 5.53 -5.82 -5.83
C GLU A 37 4.54 -4.69 -5.50
N ASP A 38 4.91 -3.79 -4.59
CA ASP A 38 4.12 -2.59 -4.27
C ASP A 38 3.96 -1.67 -5.48
N MET A 39 5.02 -1.42 -6.24
CA MET A 39 4.97 -0.60 -7.45
C MET A 39 4.05 -1.20 -8.50
N GLU A 40 4.11 -2.51 -8.73
CA GLU A 40 3.22 -3.22 -9.65
C GLU A 40 1.76 -3.13 -9.20
N LEU A 41 1.49 -3.34 -7.91
CA LEU A 41 0.15 -3.22 -7.33
C LEU A 41 -0.42 -1.80 -7.52
N LEU A 42 0.36 -0.77 -7.15
CA LEU A 42 -0.06 0.63 -7.26
C LEU A 42 -0.28 1.05 -8.71
N TYR A 43 0.58 0.60 -9.63
CA TYR A 43 0.40 0.81 -11.06
C TYR A 43 -0.91 0.19 -11.54
N ASN A 44 -1.17 -1.07 -11.19
CA ASN A 44 -2.37 -1.78 -11.61
C ASN A 44 -3.65 -1.12 -11.08
N ILE A 45 -3.65 -0.67 -9.81
CA ILE A 45 -4.78 0.07 -9.22
C ILE A 45 -4.99 1.38 -9.96
N GLY A 46 -3.94 2.18 -10.14
CA GLY A 46 -4.02 3.48 -10.81
C GLY A 46 -4.47 3.35 -12.27
N HIS A 47 -3.89 2.40 -13.00
CA HIS A 47 -4.25 2.12 -14.39
C HIS A 47 -5.71 1.68 -14.52
N THR A 48 -6.19 0.82 -13.62
CA THR A 48 -7.58 0.37 -13.61
C THR A 48 -8.53 1.54 -13.35
N ILE A 49 -8.29 2.33 -12.29
CA ILE A 49 -9.15 3.47 -11.94
C ILE A 49 -9.16 4.53 -13.05
N ALA A 50 -8.03 4.77 -13.71
CA ALA A 50 -7.91 5.75 -14.79
C ALA A 50 -8.70 5.36 -16.06
N ASN A 51 -8.90 4.06 -16.30
CA ASN A 51 -9.54 3.56 -17.52
C ASN A 51 -10.95 2.99 -17.30
N GLU A 52 -11.37 2.81 -16.06
CA GLU A 52 -12.69 2.28 -15.71
C GLU A 52 -13.73 3.40 -15.55
N ARG A 53 -14.96 3.15 -16.00
CA ARG A 53 -16.12 4.04 -15.78
C ARG A 53 -16.85 3.68 -14.48
N THR A 54 -16.84 2.41 -14.11
CA THR A 54 -17.32 1.96 -12.81
C THR A 54 -16.25 2.23 -11.75
N PHE A 55 -16.24 3.44 -11.18
CA PHE A 55 -15.37 3.74 -10.04
C PHE A 55 -15.55 2.68 -8.93
N PRO A 56 -14.52 2.32 -8.14
CA PRO A 56 -14.66 1.33 -7.07
C PRO A 56 -15.82 1.62 -6.09
N ASN A 57 -16.37 0.56 -5.49
CA ASN A 57 -17.38 0.64 -4.45
C ASN A 57 -16.92 -0.12 -3.20
N TRP A 58 -17.54 0.18 -2.06
CA TRP A 58 -17.30 -0.58 -0.83
C TRP A 58 -17.90 -1.99 -0.93
N PHE A 59 -17.24 -2.95 -0.27
CA PHE A 59 -17.73 -4.32 -0.18
C PHE A 59 -19.06 -4.41 0.60
N GLU A 60 -19.79 -5.51 0.43
CA GLU A 60 -21.08 -5.71 1.07
C GLU A 60 -20.96 -5.82 2.60
N GLY A 61 -21.85 -5.14 3.33
CA GLY A 61 -21.80 -5.06 4.80
C GLY A 61 -20.82 -4.01 5.33
N ASN A 62 -20.05 -3.34 4.48
CA ASN A 62 -19.26 -2.18 4.89
C ASN A 62 -20.19 -1.02 5.29
N GLU A 63 -19.95 -0.42 6.46
CA GLU A 63 -20.76 0.68 7.03
C GLU A 63 -20.83 1.93 6.12
N PHE A 64 -19.84 2.12 5.24
CA PHE A 64 -19.78 3.26 4.32
C PHE A 64 -20.45 3.00 2.98
N ARG A 65 -20.87 1.75 2.69
CA ARG A 65 -21.44 1.38 1.38
C ARG A 65 -22.72 2.17 1.08
N SER A 66 -23.64 2.28 2.03
CA SER A 66 -24.93 2.97 1.81
C SER A 66 -24.74 4.44 1.41
N ILE A 67 -23.91 5.17 2.15
CA ILE A 67 -23.62 6.59 1.89
C ILE A 67 -22.90 6.74 0.53
N ARG A 68 -22.01 5.82 0.19
CA ARG A 68 -21.34 5.81 -1.12
C ARG A 68 -22.33 5.59 -2.26
N ASP A 69 -23.21 4.61 -2.14
CA ASP A 69 -24.22 4.31 -3.15
C ASP A 69 -25.15 5.50 -3.36
N GLU A 70 -25.58 6.17 -2.29
CA GLU A 70 -26.34 7.42 -2.37
C GLU A 70 -25.58 8.53 -3.11
N SER A 71 -24.30 8.75 -2.79
CA SER A 71 -23.47 9.77 -3.44
C SER A 71 -23.27 9.55 -4.94
N ARG A 72 -23.44 8.31 -5.43
CA ARG A 72 -23.24 7.94 -6.83
C ARG A 72 -24.49 8.06 -7.68
N LYS A 73 -25.70 8.14 -7.10
CA LYS A 73 -26.97 8.19 -7.87
C LYS A 73 -27.09 9.38 -8.82
N GLY A 74 -26.27 10.43 -8.65
CA GLY A 74 -26.24 11.63 -9.49
C GLY A 74 -25.06 11.75 -10.45
N LYS A 75 -24.29 10.67 -10.69
CA LYS A 75 -23.15 10.62 -11.62
C LYS A 75 -23.32 9.46 -12.60
#